data_AF-A0A837ZSD1-F1
#
_entry.id   AF-A0A837ZSD1-F1
#
_cell.length_a   1.000
_cell.length_b   1.000
_cell.length_c   1.000
_cell.angle_alpha   90.00
_cell.angle_beta   90.00
_cell.angle_gamma   90.00
#
_symmetry.space_group_name_H-M   'P 1'
#
loop_
_entity.id
_entity.type
_entity.pdbx_description
1 polymer ?
#
loop_
_entity_poly.entity_id
_entity_poly.type
_entity_poly.pdbx_seq_one_letter_code
_entity_poly.pdbx_strand_id
1 'polypeptide(L)'
;MLSERQRPAIAGAVLAALFVVLGFVAHAGTVVDHSVLEFMLGRRRDWLTPIAVFITDVVGPNGMWPLGISIGAVLWWRWRKPLPALVIFGTLIATRIAIPLTKHLVGTERPPHAVRLVVEESPSYPSGHSLTTLSVLGVLAVIHGYGRGRTTRIWLWVAAVVGTGAVALTRLYLGVHWLTDVTGGVLLGGVIVIVAGWVYGRYAAPYLSTA
;
A
#
# COMPACT_ATOMS: atom_id res chain seq x y z
N MET A 1 -5.77 -21.30 -22.26
CA MET A 1 -5.29 -21.37 -20.86
C MET A 1 -4.11 -20.42 -20.74
N LEU A 2 -4.19 -19.36 -19.91
CA LEU A 2 -3.12 -18.34 -19.82
C LEU A 2 -1.83 -18.94 -19.25
N SER A 3 -0.68 -18.63 -19.86
CA SER A 3 0.62 -19.08 -19.35
C SER A 3 0.92 -18.45 -17.98
N GLU A 4 1.71 -19.13 -17.15
CA GLU A 4 2.09 -18.60 -15.82
C GLU A 4 2.79 -17.23 -15.89
N ARG A 5 3.43 -16.92 -17.02
CA ARG A 5 4.05 -15.61 -17.27
C ARG A 5 3.04 -14.50 -17.59
N GLN A 6 1.88 -14.82 -18.15
CA GLN A 6 0.86 -13.84 -18.54
C GLN A 6 -0.04 -13.42 -17.37
N ARG A 7 -0.24 -14.30 -16.38
CA ARG A 7 -1.11 -14.04 -15.22
C ARG A 7 -0.77 -12.77 -14.43
N PRO A 8 0.48 -12.53 -13.99
CA PRO A 8 0.80 -11.32 -13.23
C PRO A 8 0.64 -10.05 -14.07
N ALA A 9 0.96 -10.10 -15.37
CA ALA A 9 0.80 -8.97 -16.27
C ALA A 9 -0.68 -8.57 -16.42
N ILE A 10 -1.56 -9.54 -16.61
CA ILE A 10 -3.01 -9.30 -16.72
C ILE A 10 -3.57 -8.77 -15.39
N ALA A 11 -3.20 -9.37 -14.26
CA ALA A 11 -3.63 -8.90 -12.95
C ALA A 11 -3.18 -7.44 -12.70
N GLY A 12 -1.92 -7.12 -13.00
CA GLY A 12 -1.40 -5.76 -12.89
C GLY A 12 -2.15 -4.77 -13.80
N ALA A 13 -2.44 -5.15 -15.04
CA ALA A 13 -3.21 -4.33 -15.98
C ALA A 13 -4.65 -4.09 -15.49
N VAL A 14 -5.31 -5.12 -14.95
CA VAL A 14 -6.66 -4.99 -14.37
C VAL A 14 -6.64 -4.05 -13.17
N LEU A 15 -5.71 -4.21 -12.22
CA LEU A 15 -5.60 -3.32 -11.07
C LEU A 15 -5.31 -1.87 -11.48
N ALA A 16 -4.44 -1.67 -12.48
CA ALA A 16 -4.15 -0.34 -13.01
C ALA A 16 -5.38 0.29 -13.69
N ALA A 17 -6.13 -0.47 -14.48
CA ALA A 17 -7.37 0.00 -15.10
C ALA A 17 -8.42 0.37 -14.04
N LEU A 18 -8.61 -0.49 -13.03
CA LEU A 18 -9.51 -0.20 -11.90
C LEU A 18 -9.06 1.04 -11.12
N PHE A 19 -7.76 1.21 -10.91
CA PHE A 19 -7.20 2.39 -10.24
C PHE A 19 -7.50 3.69 -11.01
N VAL A 20 -7.38 3.66 -12.34
CA VAL A 20 -7.68 4.82 -13.20
C VAL A 20 -9.18 5.14 -13.17
N VAL A 21 -10.04 4.14 -13.36
CA VAL A 21 -11.50 4.31 -13.29
C VAL A 21 -11.91 4.86 -11.93
N LEU A 22 -11.36 4.31 -10.85
CA LEU A 22 -11.65 4.76 -9.49
C LEU A 22 -11.15 6.19 -9.24
N GLY A 23 -10.08 6.64 -9.91
CA GLY A 23 -9.60 8.02 -9.84
C GLY A 23 -10.62 9.02 -10.38
N PHE A 24 -11.26 8.72 -11.52
CA PHE A 24 -12.36 9.55 -12.05
C PHE A 24 -13.57 9.56 -11.09
N VAL A 25 -13.92 8.40 -10.53
CA VAL A 25 -14.99 8.28 -9.54
C VAL A 25 -14.68 9.08 -8.27
N ALA A 26 -13.44 9.02 -7.78
CA ALA A 26 -12.98 9.76 -6.61
C ALA A 26 -13.05 11.27 -6.87
N HIS A 27 -12.55 11.75 -8.02
CA HIS A 27 -12.61 13.17 -8.40
C HIS A 27 -14.05 13.70 -8.45
N ALA A 28 -14.98 12.92 -9.00
CA ALA A 28 -16.40 13.31 -9.06
C ALA A 28 -17.09 13.30 -7.68
N GLY A 29 -16.56 12.52 -6.73
CA GLY A 29 -17.18 12.29 -5.43
C GLY A 29 -18.34 11.28 -5.48
N THR A 30 -18.57 10.55 -4.39
CA THR A 30 -19.62 9.52 -4.33
C THR A 30 -20.46 9.60 -3.06
N VAL A 31 -21.73 9.19 -3.16
CA VAL A 31 -22.63 9.06 -1.99
C VAL A 31 -22.10 8.01 -0.99
N VAL A 32 -21.42 6.97 -1.50
CA VAL A 32 -20.80 5.94 -0.66
C VAL A 32 -19.68 6.52 0.19
N ASP A 33 -18.82 7.37 -0.37
CA ASP A 33 -17.74 8.04 0.37
C ASP A 33 -18.28 8.89 1.52
N HIS A 34 -19.35 9.64 1.28
CA HIS A 34 -20.02 10.45 2.31
C HIS A 34 -20.67 9.56 3.38
N SER A 35 -21.35 8.48 2.98
CA SER A 35 -21.98 7.54 3.92
C SER A 35 -20.95 6.86 4.83
N VAL A 36 -19.79 6.51 4.28
CA VAL A 36 -18.68 5.91 5.04
C VAL A 36 -18.05 6.94 5.97
N LEU A 37 -17.86 8.19 5.52
CA LEU A 37 -17.37 9.26 6.37
C LEU A 37 -18.30 9.44 7.58
N GLU A 38 -19.60 9.64 7.37
CA GLU A 38 -20.58 9.81 8.46
C GLU A 38 -20.62 8.61 9.41
N PHE A 39 -20.57 7.39 8.86
CA PHE A 39 -20.45 6.19 9.67
C PHE A 39 -19.24 6.26 10.61
N MET A 40 -18.07 6.63 10.09
CA MET A 40 -16.82 6.73 10.85
C MET A 40 -16.85 7.85 11.88
N LEU A 41 -17.43 9.01 11.55
CA LEU A 41 -17.59 10.12 12.50
C LEU A 41 -18.39 9.68 13.73
N GLY A 42 -19.48 8.92 13.53
CA GLY A 42 -20.29 8.37 14.64
C GLY A 42 -19.57 7.36 15.54
N ARG A 43 -18.42 6.80 15.09
CA ARG A 43 -17.62 5.83 15.85
C ARG A 43 -16.46 6.48 16.60
N ARG A 44 -16.28 7.80 16.48
CA ARG A 44 -15.20 8.51 17.18
C ARG A 44 -15.38 8.44 18.69
N ARG A 45 -14.28 8.15 19.40
CA ARG A 45 -14.17 8.12 20.86
C ARG A 45 -12.82 8.70 21.25
N ASP A 46 -12.76 9.46 22.34
CA ASP A 46 -11.54 10.13 22.79
C ASP A 46 -10.38 9.15 23.05
N TRP A 47 -10.69 7.95 23.53
CA TRP A 47 -9.69 6.89 23.77
C TRP A 47 -9.24 6.17 22.50
N LEU A 48 -10.07 6.13 21.45
CA LEU A 48 -9.77 5.43 20.21
C LEU A 48 -8.95 6.29 19.24
N THR A 49 -9.13 7.60 19.28
CA THR A 49 -8.37 8.55 18.45
C THR A 49 -6.85 8.46 18.61
N PRO A 50 -6.26 8.50 19.82
CA PRO A 50 -4.80 8.36 19.95
C PRO A 50 -4.29 7.01 19.45
N ILE A 51 -5.08 5.93 19.59
CA ILE A 51 -4.75 4.61 19.05
C ILE A 51 -4.74 4.66 17.50
N ALA A 52 -5.74 5.31 16.90
CA ALA A 52 -5.82 5.45 15.45
C ALA A 52 -4.64 6.27 14.88
N VAL A 53 -4.25 7.34 15.58
CA VAL A 53 -3.05 8.15 15.26
C VAL A 53 -1.79 7.29 15.36
N PHE A 54 -1.60 6.60 16.49
CA PHE A 54 -0.44 5.73 16.68
C PHE A 54 -0.31 4.66 15.59
N ILE A 55 -1.41 3.96 15.27
CA ILE A 55 -1.42 2.93 14.22
C ILE A 55 -1.06 3.55 12.86
N THR A 56 -1.66 4.69 12.48
CA THR A 56 -1.35 5.30 11.18
C THR A 56 0.06 5.84 11.10
N ASP A 57 0.65 6.29 12.20
CA ASP A 57 2.03 6.79 12.21
C ASP A 57 3.05 5.65 12.13
N VAL A 58 2.84 4.58 12.91
CA VAL A 58 3.76 3.43 12.95
C VAL A 58 3.62 2.53 11.73
N VAL A 59 2.40 2.27 11.28
CA VAL A 59 2.12 1.33 10.18
C VAL A 59 1.95 2.06 8.83
N GLY A 60 1.85 3.38 8.84
CA GLY A 60 1.87 4.23 7.64
C GLY A 60 3.28 4.56 7.14
N PRO A 61 3.43 5.58 6.28
CA PRO A 61 4.70 5.91 5.64
C PRO A 61 5.84 6.19 6.63
N ASN A 62 5.55 6.84 7.76
CA ASN A 62 6.55 7.20 8.76
C ASN A 62 7.25 5.99 9.38
N GLY A 63 6.56 4.85 9.56
CA GLY A 63 7.21 3.61 10.00
C GLY A 63 7.59 2.66 8.86
N MET A 64 6.81 2.61 7.77
CA MET A 64 7.07 1.69 6.64
C MET A 64 8.34 2.04 5.87
N TRP A 65 8.68 3.33 5.75
CA TRP A 65 9.93 3.76 5.10
C TRP A 65 11.17 3.31 5.88
N PRO A 66 11.32 3.66 7.19
CA PRO A 66 12.40 3.13 8.01
C PRO A 66 12.44 1.61 8.00
N LEU A 67 11.30 0.93 8.16
CA LEU A 67 11.22 -0.53 8.14
C LEU A 67 11.78 -1.11 6.84
N GLY A 68 11.34 -0.60 5.69
CA GLY A 68 11.81 -1.04 4.37
C GLY A 68 13.31 -0.79 4.19
N ILE A 69 13.80 0.39 4.58
CA ILE A 69 15.23 0.74 4.51
C ILE A 69 16.05 -0.22 5.38
N SER A 70 15.66 -0.40 6.63
CA SER A 70 16.36 -1.26 7.59
C SER A 70 16.36 -2.71 7.15
N ILE A 71 15.22 -3.27 6.74
CA ILE A 71 15.16 -4.66 6.25
C ILE A 71 15.98 -4.81 4.97
N GLY A 72 15.88 -3.88 4.02
CA GLY A 72 16.69 -3.91 2.80
C GLY A 72 18.20 -3.91 3.10
N ALA A 73 18.66 -3.05 4.01
CA ALA A 73 20.05 -3.00 4.46
C ALA A 73 20.50 -4.29 5.15
N VAL A 74 19.66 -4.84 6.05
CA VAL A 74 19.94 -6.09 6.75
C VAL A 74 20.02 -7.27 5.77
N LEU A 75 19.09 -7.37 4.82
CA LEU A 75 19.12 -8.43 3.80
C LEU A 75 20.34 -8.31 2.89
N TRP A 76 20.71 -7.09 2.48
CA TRP A 76 21.95 -6.85 1.74
C TRP A 76 23.16 -7.35 2.53
N TRP A 77 23.28 -6.95 3.80
CA TRP A 77 24.41 -7.29 4.65
C TRP A 77 24.50 -8.80 4.96
N ARG A 78 23.37 -9.42 5.28
CA ARG A 78 23.30 -10.82 5.74
C ARG A 78 23.41 -11.81 4.60
N TRP A 79 22.76 -11.53 3.47
CA TRP A 79 22.72 -12.46 2.33
C TRP A 79 23.83 -12.16 1.32
N ARG A 80 24.44 -10.96 1.33
CA ARG A 80 25.49 -10.53 0.37
C ARG A 80 25.00 -10.57 -1.08
N LYS A 81 23.72 -10.29 -1.25
CA LYS A 81 22.95 -10.49 -2.47
C LYS A 81 22.07 -9.25 -2.64
N PRO A 82 22.28 -8.43 -3.71
CA PRO A 82 21.67 -7.10 -3.78
C PRO A 82 20.18 -7.13 -4.15
N LEU A 83 19.69 -8.17 -4.82
CA LEU A 83 18.34 -8.20 -5.38
C LEU A 83 17.20 -7.92 -4.38
N PRO A 84 17.10 -8.56 -3.19
CA PRO A 84 16.03 -8.26 -2.24
C PRO A 84 16.02 -6.79 -1.82
N ALA A 85 17.20 -6.24 -1.52
CA ALA A 85 17.35 -4.84 -1.14
C ALA A 85 16.98 -3.89 -2.28
N LEU A 86 17.45 -4.16 -3.50
CA LEU A 86 17.10 -3.36 -4.69
C LEU A 86 15.60 -3.37 -4.96
N VAL A 87 14.93 -4.51 -4.80
CA VAL A 87 13.46 -4.61 -4.98
C VAL A 87 12.72 -3.84 -3.89
N ILE A 88 13.16 -3.90 -2.64
CA ILE A 88 12.56 -3.11 -1.53
C ILE A 88 12.78 -1.60 -1.77
N PHE A 89 14.01 -1.17 -2.07
CA PHE A 89 14.32 0.24 -2.31
C PHE A 89 13.62 0.77 -3.55
N GLY A 90 13.57 -0.03 -4.63
CA GLY A 90 12.80 0.29 -5.83
C GLY A 90 11.30 0.44 -5.53
N THR A 91 10.75 -0.39 -4.65
CA THR A 91 9.36 -0.26 -4.18
C THR A 91 9.15 1.05 -3.44
N LEU A 92 10.03 1.42 -2.49
CA LEU A 92 9.94 2.70 -1.77
C LEU A 92 10.00 3.90 -2.74
N ILE A 93 10.96 3.90 -3.66
CA ILE A 93 11.09 4.95 -4.69
C ILE A 93 9.83 5.01 -5.55
N ALA A 94 9.27 3.88 -5.97
CA ALA A 94 8.04 3.82 -6.74
C ALA A 94 6.88 4.48 -5.97
N THR A 95 6.73 4.22 -4.67
CA THR A 95 5.70 4.89 -3.86
C THR A 95 5.93 6.41 -3.78
N ARG A 96 7.19 6.85 -3.61
CA ARG A 96 7.56 8.28 -3.51
C ARG A 96 7.21 9.06 -4.77
N ILE A 97 7.30 8.43 -5.93
CA ILE A 97 7.00 9.05 -7.22
C ILE A 97 5.50 8.95 -7.52
N ALA A 98 4.91 7.75 -7.36
CA ALA A 98 3.55 7.47 -7.79
C ALA A 98 2.51 8.28 -6.99
N ILE A 99 2.69 8.44 -5.68
CA ILE A 99 1.74 9.18 -4.82
C ILE A 99 1.58 10.65 -5.27
N PRO A 100 2.63 11.50 -5.28
CA PRO A 100 2.46 12.90 -5.66
C PRO A 100 2.02 13.07 -7.12
N LEU A 101 2.53 12.23 -8.03
CA LEU A 101 2.14 12.28 -9.44
C LEU A 101 0.63 12.04 -9.59
N THR A 102 0.11 10.97 -9.01
CA THR A 102 -1.32 10.65 -9.12
C THR A 102 -2.20 11.64 -8.38
N LYS A 103 -1.77 12.14 -7.22
CA LYS A 103 -2.46 13.24 -6.52
C LYS A 103 -2.60 14.48 -7.37
N HIS A 104 -1.53 14.86 -8.08
CA HIS A 104 -1.55 16.01 -8.97
C HIS A 104 -2.47 15.79 -10.18
N LEU A 105 -2.44 14.60 -10.77
CA LEU A 105 -3.25 14.27 -11.96
C LEU A 105 -4.75 14.18 -11.66
N VAL A 106 -5.12 13.63 -10.50
CA VAL A 106 -6.54 13.42 -10.15
C VAL A 106 -7.11 14.63 -9.42
N GLY A 107 -6.36 15.29 -8.54
CA GLY A 107 -6.79 16.53 -7.90
C GLY A 107 -8.04 16.43 -7.02
N THR A 108 -8.38 15.25 -6.51
CA THR A 108 -9.58 15.05 -5.68
C THR A 108 -9.53 15.86 -4.38
N GLU A 109 -10.65 16.51 -4.06
CA GLU A 109 -10.83 17.21 -2.79
C GLU A 109 -10.88 16.23 -1.60
N ARG A 110 -10.39 16.66 -0.44
CA ARG A 110 -10.46 15.89 0.81
C ARG A 110 -11.81 16.08 1.51
N PRO A 111 -12.14 15.20 2.48
CA PRO A 111 -13.22 15.51 3.43
C PRO A 111 -13.05 16.90 4.06
N PRO A 112 -14.13 17.59 4.44
CA PRO A 112 -14.06 18.97 4.93
C PRO A 112 -13.06 19.16 6.08
N HIS A 113 -12.34 20.29 6.11
CA HIS A 113 -11.34 20.57 7.17
C HIS A 113 -11.93 20.47 8.59
N ALA A 114 -13.20 20.87 8.77
CA ALA A 114 -13.89 20.84 10.06
C ALA A 114 -14.00 19.45 10.71
N VAL A 115 -13.90 18.36 9.91
CA VAL A 115 -14.00 16.99 10.43
C VAL A 115 -12.65 16.27 10.53
N ARG A 116 -11.55 16.89 10.09
CA ARG A 116 -10.22 16.26 10.09
C ARG A 116 -9.61 16.28 11.49
N LEU A 117 -9.14 15.13 11.97
CA LEU A 117 -8.43 15.01 13.25
C LEU A 117 -6.91 15.15 13.12
N VAL A 118 -6.38 15.16 11.89
CA VAL A 118 -4.96 15.39 11.58
C VAL A 118 -4.84 16.28 10.34
N VAL A 119 -3.75 17.03 10.26
CA VAL A 119 -3.50 18.00 9.17
C VAL A 119 -2.95 17.31 7.93
N GLU A 120 -3.59 17.57 6.79
CA GLU A 120 -3.24 17.02 5.48
C GLU A 120 -3.70 17.98 4.38
N GLU A 121 -2.76 18.59 3.66
CA GLU A 121 -3.04 19.68 2.69
C GLU A 121 -2.95 19.26 1.21
N SER A 122 -2.31 18.12 0.91
CA SER A 122 -2.22 17.60 -0.46
C SER A 122 -3.56 17.00 -0.94
N PRO A 123 -3.83 16.84 -2.25
CA PRO A 123 -5.04 16.15 -2.73
C PRO A 123 -5.29 14.78 -2.09
N SER A 124 -6.54 14.33 -2.05
CA SER A 124 -6.98 13.16 -1.28
C SER A 124 -6.63 11.83 -1.96
N TYR A 125 -6.89 11.72 -3.27
CA TYR A 125 -6.72 10.48 -4.02
C TYR A 125 -5.32 10.34 -4.65
N PRO A 126 -4.70 9.15 -4.59
CA PRO A 126 -5.02 8.04 -3.70
C PRO A 126 -4.44 8.24 -2.30
N SER A 127 -4.88 7.44 -1.33
CA SER A 127 -4.29 7.44 0.00
C SER A 127 -2.85 6.93 -0.03
N GLY A 128 -1.90 7.84 0.21
CA GLY A 128 -0.47 7.51 0.29
C GLY A 128 -0.14 6.57 1.44
N HIS A 129 -0.94 6.59 2.52
CA HIS A 129 -0.79 5.68 3.64
C HIS A 129 -1.12 4.24 3.22
N SER A 130 -2.33 3.99 2.70
CA SER A 130 -2.74 2.66 2.22
C SER A 130 -1.81 2.12 1.14
N LEU A 131 -1.41 2.98 0.19
CA LEU A 131 -0.48 2.62 -0.89
C LEU A 131 0.87 2.18 -0.35
N THR A 132 1.49 3.00 0.51
CA THR A 132 2.83 2.72 1.05
C THR A 132 2.82 1.47 1.92
N THR A 133 1.83 1.34 2.82
CA THR A 133 1.72 0.19 3.71
C THR A 133 1.57 -1.12 2.92
N LEU A 134 0.67 -1.17 1.92
CA LEU A 134 0.52 -2.36 1.09
C LEU A 134 1.78 -2.66 0.27
N SER A 135 2.40 -1.63 -0.31
CA SER A 135 3.59 -1.80 -1.15
C SER A 135 4.74 -2.41 -0.36
N VAL A 136 5.00 -1.88 0.84
CA VAL A 136 6.09 -2.36 1.71
C VAL A 136 5.77 -3.72 2.30
N LEU A 137 4.61 -3.91 2.94
CA LEU A 137 4.28 -5.21 3.53
C LEU A 137 4.13 -6.32 2.48
N GLY A 138 3.56 -5.98 1.32
CA GLY A 138 3.40 -6.90 0.19
C GLY A 138 4.73 -7.32 -0.42
N VAL A 139 5.67 -6.39 -0.65
CA VAL A 139 6.99 -6.76 -1.17
C VAL A 139 7.79 -7.59 -0.16
N LEU A 140 7.65 -7.32 1.14
CA LEU A 140 8.24 -8.14 2.19
C LEU A 140 7.63 -9.55 2.20
N ALA A 141 6.32 -9.68 2.02
CA ALA A 141 5.64 -10.98 1.91
C ALA A 141 6.10 -11.77 0.68
N VAL A 142 6.33 -11.09 -0.46
CA VAL A 142 6.90 -11.70 -1.67
C VAL A 142 8.30 -12.24 -1.40
N ILE A 143 9.20 -11.42 -0.85
CA ILE A 143 10.61 -11.78 -0.64
C ILE A 143 10.75 -12.90 0.39
N HIS A 144 10.09 -12.76 1.55
CA HIS A 144 10.19 -13.75 2.64
C HIS A 144 9.36 -15.01 2.38
N GLY A 145 8.35 -14.92 1.51
CA GLY A 145 7.55 -16.05 1.07
C GLY A 145 8.20 -16.86 -0.05
N TYR A 146 9.24 -16.32 -0.71
CA TYR A 146 9.93 -17.00 -1.80
C TYR A 146 10.62 -18.28 -1.30
N GLY A 147 10.38 -19.40 -1.97
CA GLY A 147 10.90 -20.72 -1.57
C GLY A 147 10.28 -21.29 -0.28
N ARG A 148 9.29 -20.62 0.34
CA ARG A 148 8.60 -21.12 1.54
C ARG A 148 7.31 -21.87 1.19
N GLY A 149 6.88 -22.74 2.11
CA GLY A 149 5.63 -23.48 2.01
C GLY A 149 4.39 -22.57 1.97
N ARG A 150 3.27 -23.13 1.50
CA ARG A 150 1.98 -22.42 1.33
C ARG A 150 1.52 -21.71 2.60
N THR A 151 1.63 -22.36 3.76
CA THR A 151 1.19 -21.80 5.05
C THR A 151 1.93 -20.52 5.42
N THR A 152 3.26 -20.49 5.32
CA THR A 152 4.05 -19.29 5.59
C THR A 152 3.67 -18.15 4.67
N ARG A 153 3.51 -18.44 3.37
CA ARG A 153 3.09 -17.44 2.38
C ARG A 153 1.73 -16.85 2.71
N ILE A 154 0.76 -17.67 3.12
CA ILE A 154 -0.57 -17.21 3.55
C ILE A 154 -0.44 -16.23 4.72
N TRP A 155 0.28 -16.60 5.78
CA TRP A 155 0.39 -15.74 6.96
C TRP A 155 1.11 -14.41 6.68
N LEU A 156 2.12 -14.41 5.82
CA LEU A 156 2.77 -13.17 5.38
C LEU A 156 1.79 -12.23 4.65
N TRP A 157 0.95 -12.78 3.77
CA TRP A 157 -0.07 -12.00 3.08
C TRP A 157 -1.21 -11.56 4.00
N VAL A 158 -1.61 -12.39 4.96
CA VAL A 158 -2.58 -12.00 6.00
C VAL A 158 -2.05 -10.81 6.79
N ALA A 159 -0.78 -10.84 7.21
CA ALA A 159 -0.16 -9.71 7.91
C ALA A 159 -0.15 -8.44 7.04
N ALA A 160 0.17 -8.55 5.75
CA ALA A 160 0.14 -7.41 4.83
C ALA A 160 -1.28 -6.83 4.69
N VAL A 161 -2.29 -7.68 4.45
CA VAL A 161 -3.68 -7.25 4.29
C VAL A 161 -4.25 -6.64 5.58
N VAL A 162 -3.99 -7.26 6.73
CA VAL A 162 -4.46 -6.75 8.03
C VAL A 162 -3.78 -5.42 8.36
N GLY A 163 -2.47 -5.29 8.14
CA GLY A 163 -1.74 -4.03 8.37
C GLY A 163 -2.25 -2.91 7.47
N THR A 164 -2.42 -3.16 6.18
CA THR A 164 -3.00 -2.19 5.24
C THR A 164 -4.44 -1.84 5.60
N GLY A 165 -5.26 -2.83 5.98
CA GLY A 165 -6.65 -2.61 6.40
C GLY A 165 -6.74 -1.76 7.66
N ALA A 166 -5.90 -2.02 8.67
CA ALA A 166 -5.82 -1.22 9.88
C ALA A 166 -5.49 0.25 9.55
N VAL A 167 -4.48 0.49 8.72
CA VAL A 167 -4.12 1.85 8.29
C VAL A 167 -5.23 2.51 7.47
N ALA A 168 -5.87 1.79 6.54
CA ALA A 168 -6.98 2.33 5.76
C ALA A 168 -8.13 2.77 6.68
N LEU A 169 -8.50 1.94 7.66
CA LEU A 169 -9.55 2.26 8.62
C LEU A 169 -9.21 3.47 9.48
N THR A 170 -7.95 3.62 9.93
CA THR A 170 -7.57 4.82 10.69
C THR A 170 -7.64 6.08 9.84
N ARG A 171 -7.30 6.03 8.55
CA ARG A 171 -7.43 7.19 7.64
C ARG A 171 -8.88 7.62 7.43
N LEU A 172 -9.80 6.66 7.32
CA LEU A 172 -11.24 6.92 7.26
C LEU A 172 -11.74 7.49 8.60
N TYR A 173 -11.36 6.86 9.71
CA TYR A 173 -11.71 7.30 11.07
C TYR A 173 -11.27 8.74 11.37
N LEU A 174 -10.02 9.09 11.01
CA LEU A 174 -9.46 10.43 11.19
C LEU A 174 -10.07 11.47 10.24
N GLY A 175 -10.91 11.03 9.29
CA GLY A 175 -11.67 11.90 8.40
C GLY A 175 -10.80 12.63 7.38
N VAL A 176 -9.69 12.04 6.96
CA VAL A 176 -8.72 12.67 6.04
C VAL A 176 -8.70 12.06 4.65
N HIS A 177 -9.41 10.95 4.47
CA HIS A 177 -9.55 10.23 3.21
C HIS A 177 -10.96 9.69 3.03
N TRP A 178 -11.35 9.56 1.78
CA TRP A 178 -12.55 8.86 1.32
C TRP A 178 -12.32 7.34 1.20
N LEU A 179 -13.39 6.56 1.08
CA LEU A 179 -13.28 5.11 0.84
C LEU A 179 -12.61 4.84 -0.52
N THR A 180 -12.95 5.63 -1.52
CA THR A 180 -12.33 5.61 -2.84
C THR A 180 -10.81 5.85 -2.75
N ASP A 181 -10.34 6.79 -1.93
CA ASP A 181 -8.90 7.06 -1.75
C ASP A 181 -8.12 5.86 -1.22
N VAL A 182 -8.61 5.23 -0.14
CA VAL A 182 -7.92 4.10 0.48
C VAL A 182 -7.96 2.87 -0.43
N THR A 183 -9.05 2.69 -1.16
CA THR A 183 -9.18 1.63 -2.18
C THR A 183 -8.23 1.88 -3.34
N GLY A 184 -8.12 3.12 -3.83
CA GLY A 184 -7.15 3.50 -4.87
C GLY A 184 -5.71 3.27 -4.42
N GLY A 185 -5.41 3.57 -3.16
CA GLY A 185 -4.11 3.27 -2.56
C GLY A 185 -3.80 1.77 -2.58
N VAL A 186 -4.78 0.92 -2.23
CA VAL A 186 -4.66 -0.54 -2.30
C VAL A 186 -4.45 -1.03 -3.74
N LEU A 187 -5.20 -0.51 -4.70
CA LEU A 187 -5.08 -0.91 -6.11
C LEU A 187 -3.68 -0.59 -6.67
N LEU A 188 -3.22 0.65 -6.49
CA LEU A 188 -1.91 1.07 -6.98
C LEU A 188 -0.76 0.41 -6.22
N GLY A 189 -0.90 0.23 -4.90
CA GLY A 189 0.04 -0.56 -4.11
C GLY A 189 0.12 -2.01 -4.60
N GLY A 190 -1.01 -2.62 -4.95
CA GLY A 190 -1.07 -3.95 -5.56
C GLY A 190 -0.33 -4.04 -6.89
N VAL A 191 -0.47 -3.04 -7.76
CA VAL A 191 0.31 -2.95 -9.02
C VAL A 191 1.81 -2.94 -8.73
N ILE A 192 2.25 -2.10 -7.78
CA ILE A 192 3.66 -2.03 -7.37
C ILE A 192 4.16 -3.39 -6.87
N VAL A 193 3.38 -4.09 -6.03
CA VAL A 193 3.77 -5.41 -5.51
C VAL A 193 3.81 -6.48 -6.59
N ILE A 194 2.90 -6.46 -7.56
CA ILE A 194 2.92 -7.37 -8.71
C ILE A 194 4.19 -7.16 -9.54
N VAL A 195 4.54 -5.91 -9.84
CA VAL A 195 5.76 -5.58 -10.59
C VAL A 195 6.99 -6.00 -9.80
N ALA A 196 7.07 -5.65 -8.52
CA ALA A 196 8.17 -6.04 -7.65
C ALA A 196 8.33 -7.56 -7.54
N GLY A 197 7.23 -8.30 -7.42
CA GLY A 197 7.24 -9.75 -7.37
C GLY A 197 7.59 -10.41 -8.70
N TRP A 198 7.19 -9.83 -9.82
CA TRP A 198 7.63 -10.27 -11.14
C TRP A 198 9.14 -10.09 -11.34
N VAL A 199 9.67 -8.89 -11.00
CA VAL A 199 11.11 -8.62 -11.01
C VAL A 199 11.85 -9.60 -10.10
N TYR A 200 11.42 -9.73 -8.84
CA TYR A 200 12.06 -10.62 -7.89
C TYR A 200 12.04 -12.07 -8.38
N GLY A 201 10.90 -12.61 -8.80
CA GLY A 201 10.78 -13.97 -9.32
C GLY A 201 11.63 -14.23 -10.58
N ARG A 202 11.78 -13.23 -11.46
CA ARG A 202 12.58 -13.33 -12.69
C ARG A 202 14.08 -13.43 -12.41
N TYR A 203 14.55 -12.80 -11.33
CA TYR A 203 15.97 -12.71 -11.01
C TYR A 203 16.36 -13.50 -9.75
N ALA A 204 15.43 -14.06 -8.99
CA ALA A 204 15.71 -14.81 -7.76
C ALA A 204 16.20 -16.26 -7.99
N ALA A 205 15.99 -16.82 -9.19
CA ALA A 205 16.40 -18.19 -9.53
C ALA A 205 17.90 -18.53 -9.25
N PRO A 206 18.88 -17.63 -9.51
CA PRO A 206 20.29 -17.85 -9.20
C PRO A 206 20.64 -17.81 -7.69
N TYR A 207 19.69 -17.46 -6.81
CA TYR A 207 19.94 -17.30 -5.37
C TYR A 207 19.65 -18.57 -4.56
N LEU A 208 18.89 -19.52 -5.11
CA LEU A 208 18.57 -20.81 -4.47
C LEU A 208 19.50 -21.95 -4.88
N SER A 209 20.29 -21.80 -5.95
CA SER A 209 21.22 -22.83 -6.43
C SER A 209 22.57 -22.82 -5.70
N THR A 210 22.78 -21.90 -4.76
CA THR A 210 24.02 -21.77 -3.97
C THR A 210 23.77 -21.79 -2.46
N ALA A 211 22.59 -22.22 -2.02
CA ALA A 211 22.21 -22.41 -0.61
C ALA A 211 22.01 -23.90 -0.36
#